data_AF-A0A0R2SX73-F1
#
_entry.id   AF-A0A0R2SX73-F1
#
_cell.length_a   1.000
_cell.length_b   1.000
_cell.length_c   1.000
_cell.angle_alpha   90.00
_cell.angle_beta   90.00
_cell.angle_gamma   90.00
#
_symmetry.space_group_name_H-M   'P 1'
#
loop_
_entity.id
_entity.type
_entity.pdbx_description
1 polymer ?
#
loop_
_entity_poly.entity_id
_entity_poly.type
_entity_poly.pdbx_seq_one_letter_code
_entity_poly.pdbx_strand_id
1 'polypeptide(L)' 'MLYAINKETGEIMEQIEAPARSSYGMSSWVHDGHQYIILQTGSTLTAMALPGAQAQSSGGH' A
#
# COMPACT_ATOMS: atom_id res chain seq x y z
N MET A 1 0.34 9.96 3.75
CA MET A 1 -0.50 9.79 2.54
C MET A 1 0.30 9.09 1.47
N LEU A 2 -0.31 8.11 0.82
CA LEU A 2 0.13 7.51 -0.44
C LEU A 2 -0.90 7.82 -1.51
N TYR A 3 -0.43 8.04 -2.73
CA TYR A 3 -1.25 8.47 -3.86
C TYR A 3 -1.11 7.48 -5.00
N ALA A 4 -2.24 7.05 -5.56
CA ALA A 4 -2.26 6.43 -6.88
C ALA A 4 -2.33 7.54 -7.92
N ILE A 5 -1.35 7.61 -8.81
CA ILE A 5 -1.26 8.66 -9.82
C ILE A 5 -1.38 8.02 -11.20
N ASN A 6 -2.26 8.57 -12.03
CA ASN A 6 -2.30 8.22 -13.44
C ASN A 6 -1.01 8.74 -14.11
N LYS A 7 -0.21 7.82 -14.67
CA LYS A 7 1.09 8.16 -15.24
C LYS A 7 1.00 8.95 -16.56
N GLU A 8 -0.13 8.88 -17.26
CA GLU A 8 -0.34 9.60 -18.52
C GLU A 8 -0.80 11.05 -18.27
N THR A 9 -1.73 11.24 -17.32
CA THR A 9 -2.35 12.55 -17.07
C THR A 9 -1.79 13.29 -15.86
N GLY A 10 -1.15 12.59 -14.94
CA GLY A 10 -0.69 13.14 -13.65
C GLY A 10 -1.79 13.29 -12.60
N GLU A 11 -3.01 12.85 -12.89
CA GLU A 11 -4.15 12.95 -11.97
C GLU A 11 -3.99 12.01 -10.77
N ILE A 12 -4.37 12.49 -9.57
CA ILE A 12 -4.48 11.66 -8.37
C ILE A 12 -5.78 10.86 -8.47
N MET A 13 -5.66 9.56 -8.67
CA MET A 13 -6.79 8.64 -8.79
C MET A 13 -7.35 8.25 -7.43
N GLU A 14 -6.46 7.93 -6.49
CA GLU A 14 -6.82 7.43 -5.16
C GLU A 14 -5.81 7.85 -4.11
N GLN A 15 -6.23 7.85 -2.85
CA GLN A 15 -5.39 8.23 -1.72
C GLN A 15 -5.64 7.32 -0.52
N ILE A 16 -4.57 6.90 0.13
CA ILE A 16 -4.65 6.13 1.38
C ILE A 16 -3.72 6.72 2.42
N GLU A 17 -4.12 6.65 3.68
CA GLU A 17 -3.25 7.07 4.77
C GLU A 17 -2.07 6.09 4.90
N ALA A 18 -0.86 6.64 5.06
CA ALA A 18 0.32 5.84 5.30
C ALA A 18 0.46 5.66 6.82
N PRO A 19 0.86 4.48 7.31
CA PRO A 19 0.94 4.19 8.75
C PRO A 19 1.95 5.08 9.48
N ALA A 20 2.94 5.60 8.76
CA ALA A 20 3.88 6.59 9.22
C ALA A 20 4.43 7.39 8.03
N ARG A 21 5.20 8.45 8.31
CA ARG A 21 5.92 9.18 7.28
C ARG A 21 6.90 8.23 6.58
N SER A 22 6.67 7.97 5.30
CA SER A 22 7.59 7.17 4.49
C SER A 22 8.84 8.00 4.17
N SER A 23 10.00 7.36 4.31
CA SER A 23 11.29 7.81 3.80
C SER A 23 11.42 7.45 2.31
N TYR A 24 12.51 7.89 1.67
CA TYR A 24 12.86 7.46 0.31
C TYR A 24 12.96 5.93 0.23
N GLY A 25 12.44 5.34 -0.86
CA GLY A 25 12.40 3.89 -1.06
C GLY A 25 10.99 3.32 -0.86
N MET A 26 10.31 3.07 -1.98
CA MET A 26 9.07 2.30 -2.04
C MET A 26 9.28 1.15 -3.02
N SER A 27 8.91 -0.05 -2.60
CA SER A 27 8.97 -1.25 -3.42
C SER A 27 7.63 -1.98 -3.39
N SER A 28 7.31 -2.69 -4.46
CA SER A 28 6.11 -3.53 -4.55
C SER A 28 6.49 -5.01 -4.50
N TRP A 29 5.65 -5.83 -3.85
CA TRP A 29 5.80 -7.28 -3.80
C TRP A 29 4.44 -7.98 -3.92
N VAL A 30 4.41 -9.17 -4.53
CA VAL A 30 3.21 -10.02 -4.56
C VAL A 30 3.47 -11.26 -3.70
N HIS A 31 2.59 -11.51 -2.74
CA HIS A 31 2.62 -12.71 -1.91
C HIS A 31 1.22 -13.34 -1.91
N ASP A 32 1.14 -14.63 -2.21
CA ASP A 32 -0.10 -15.40 -2.31
C ASP A 32 -1.17 -14.75 -3.22
N GLY A 33 -0.73 -14.15 -4.33
CA GLY A 33 -1.61 -13.47 -5.28
C GLY A 33 -2.05 -12.06 -4.87
N HIS A 34 -1.63 -11.60 -3.70
CA HIS A 34 -2.00 -10.31 -3.15
C HIS A 34 -0.86 -9.30 -3.24
N GLN A 35 -1.20 -8.06 -3.59
CA GLN A 35 -0.24 -6.97 -3.75
C GLN A 35 0.05 -6.30 -2.40
N TYR A 36 1.33 -6.16 -2.11
CA TYR A 36 1.86 -5.42 -0.97
C TYR A 36 2.77 -4.31 -1.45
N ILE A 37 2.86 -3.26 -0.65
CA ILE A 37 3.87 -2.22 -0.78
C ILE A 37 4.77 -2.25 0.46
N ILE A 38 6.06 -2.08 0.25
CA ILE A 38 7.07 -1.98 1.30
C ILE A 38 7.52 -0.53 1.38
N LEU A 39 7.38 0.05 2.56
CA LEU A 39 7.74 1.43 2.87
C LEU A 39 8.88 1.41 3.88
N GLN A 40 9.89 2.24 3.67
CA GLN A 40 10.77 2.60 4.78
C GLN A 40 10.08 3.66 5.62
N THR A 41 9.89 3.41 6.91
CA THR A 41 9.25 4.34 7.85
C THR A 41 10.19 4.56 9.03
N GLY A 42 10.96 5.66 9.00
CA GLY A 42 12.04 5.87 9.98
C GLY A 42 13.15 4.82 9.82
N SER A 43 13.44 4.09 10.91
CA SER A 43 14.46 3.03 10.97
C SER A 43 13.92 1.62 10.67
N THR A 44 12.64 1.49 10.28
CA THR A 44 12.01 0.19 10.01
C THR A 44 11.53 0.06 8.56
N LEU A 45 11.32 -1.19 8.15
CA LEU A 45 10.57 -1.54 6.95
C LEU A 45 9.16 -1.96 7.34
N THR A 46 8.18 -1.33 6.71
CA THR A 46 6.76 -1.58 6.95
C THR A 46 6.14 -2.17 5.68
N ALA A 47 5.59 -3.38 5.80
CA ALA A 47 4.77 -3.98 4.75
C ALA A 47 3.32 -3.53 4.92
N MET A 48 2.71 -3.07 3.83
CA MET A 48 1.33 -2.61 3.81
C MET A 48 0.53 -3.41 2.78
N ALA A 49 -0.55 -4.04 3.24
CA ALA A 49 -1.51 -4.74 2.40
C ALA A 49 -2.39 -3.71 1.68
N LEU A 50 -2.53 -3.84 0.35
CA LEU A 50 -3.52 -3.05 -0.38
C LEU A 50 -4.94 -3.61 -0.16
N PRO A 51 -6.02 -2.85 -0.44
CA PRO A 51 -7.39 -3.33 -0.19
C PRO A 51 -7.70 -4.71 -0.81
N GLY A 52 -7.17 -5.01 -2.00
CA GLY A 52 -7.31 -6.33 -2.64
C GLY A 52 -6.52 -7.48 -1.97
N ALA A 53 -5.72 -7.17 -0.95
CA ALA A 53 -4.97 -8.13 -0.12
C ALA A 53 -5.68 -8.48 1.18
N GLN A 54 -6.83 -7.84 1.49
CA GLN A 54 -7.60 -8.18 2.67
C GLN A 54 -8.18 -9.59 2.52
N ALA A 55 -7.93 -10.46 3.50
CA ALA A 55 -8.65 -11.73 3.60
C ALA A 55 -10.14 -11.39 3.70
N GLN A 56 -10.95 -12.00 2.84
CA GLN A 56 -12.40 -11.84 2.85
C GLN A 56 -12.89 -12.19 4.26
N SER A 57 -13.33 -11.20 5.03
CA SER A 57 -13.86 -11.44 6.36
C SER A 57 -15.10 -12.30 6.21
N SER A 58 -14.99 -13.59 6.51
CA SER A 58 -16.15 -14.45 6.70
C SER A 58 -16.88 -13.89 7.92
N GLY A 59 -18.00 -13.21 7.66
CA GLY A 59 -18.87 -12.69 8.71
C GLY A 59 -19.23 -13.83 9.67
N GLY A 60 -18.81 -13.69 10.94
CA GLY A 60 -19.22 -14.59 12.00
C GLY A 60 -20.73 -14.47 12.20
N HIS A 61 -21.42 -15.60 12.07
CA HIS A 61 -22.81 -15.80 12.50
C HIS A 61 -22.86 -16.10 13.99
#